data_AF-A0A5K0YRT4-F1
#
_entry.id   AF-A0A5K0YRT4-F1
#
_cell.length_a   1.000
_cell.length_b   1.000
_cell.length_c   1.000
_cell.angle_alpha   90.00
_cell.angle_beta   90.00
_cell.angle_gamma   90.00
#
_symmetry.space_group_name_H-M   'P 1'
#
loop_
_entity.id
_entity.type
_entity.pdbx_description
1 polymer ?
#
loop_
_entity_poly.entity_id
_entity_poly.type
_entity_poly.pdbx_seq_one_letter_code
_entity_poly.pdbx_strand_id
1 'polypeptide(L)' 'VLDLRRKLIIAMDAAFGMEYLHSKNIVHFDLKCDNLLVNMRDVQRPICK' A
#
# COMPACT_ATOMS: atom_id res chain seq x y z
N VAL A 1 -15.03 5.18 7.92
CA VAL A 1 -14.59 5.54 6.55
C VAL A 1 -13.24 6.24 6.63
N LEU A 2 -12.26 5.88 5.80
CA LEU A 2 -10.93 6.51 5.79
C LEU A 2 -11.01 7.92 5.18
N ASP A 3 -10.39 8.90 5.82
CA ASP A 3 -10.21 10.25 5.27
C ASP A 3 -9.21 10.26 4.10
N LEU A 4 -9.13 11.39 3.39
CA LEU A 4 -8.25 11.55 2.24
C LEU A 4 -6.77 11.36 2.60
N ARG A 5 -6.34 11.87 3.76
CA ARG A 5 -4.95 11.77 4.20
C ARG A 5 -4.54 10.31 4.37
N ARG A 6 -5.35 9.51 5.06
CA ARG A 6 -5.07 8.09 5.28
C ARG A 6 -5.08 7.31 3.98
N LYS A 7 -5.99 7.63 3.06
CA LYS A 7 -6.01 7.03 1.70
C LYS A 7 -4.72 7.32 0.95
N LEU A 8 -4.22 8.56 1.00
CA LEU A 8 -2.96 8.94 0.34
C LEU A 8 -1.75 8.22 0.93
N ILE A 9 -1.68 8.09 2.26
CA ILE A 9 -0.58 7.34 2.93
C ILE A 9 -0.57 5.89 2.46
N ILE A 10 -1.72 5.21 2.48
CA ILE A 10 -1.84 3.81 2.04
C ILE A 10 -1.48 3.67 0.55
N ALA A 11 -1.96 4.57 -0.30
CA ALA A 11 -1.68 4.54 -1.73
C ALA A 11 -0.19 4.77 -2.04
N MET A 12 0.48 5.68 -1.30
CA MET A 12 1.92 5.91 -1.42
C MET A 12 2.71 4.67 -1.00
N ASP A 13 2.40 4.08 0.15
CA ASP A 13 3.07 2.85 0.62
C ASP A 13 2.92 1.70 -0.40
N ALA A 14 1.71 1.50 -0.95
CA ALA A 14 1.46 0.50 -1.98
C ALA A 14 2.28 0.78 -3.27
N ALA A 15 2.38 2.05 -3.68
CA ALA A 15 3.17 2.44 -4.84
C ALA A 15 4.67 2.17 -4.63
N PHE A 16 5.21 2.46 -3.44
CA PHE A 16 6.60 2.13 -3.10
C PHE A 16 6.85 0.61 -3.08
N GLY A 17 5.91 -0.18 -2.56
CA GLY A 17 5.98 -1.64 -2.61
C GLY A 17 6.05 -2.18 -4.05
N MET A 18 5.21 -1.63 -4.95
CA MET A 18 5.22 -2.02 -6.36
C MET A 18 6.47 -1.54 -7.10
N GLU A 19 6.97 -0.33 -6.82
CA GLU A 19 8.25 0.16 -7.32
C GLU A 19 9.38 -0.80 -6.95
N TYR A 20 9.42 -1.26 -5.68
CA TYR A 20 10.39 -2.24 -5.23
C TYR A 20 10.31 -3.54 -6.03
N LEU A 21 9.12 -4.12 -6.20
CA LEU A 21 8.94 -5.35 -6.98
C LEU A 21 9.43 -5.17 -8.43
N HIS A 22 9.05 -4.06 -9.07
CA HIS A 22 9.47 -3.75 -10.43
C HIS A 22 10.98 -3.54 -10.53
N SER A 23 11.63 -2.94 -9.53
CA SER A 23 13.10 -2.82 -9.47
C SER A 23 13.81 -4.19 -9.43
N LYS A 24 13.09 -5.24 -9.02
CA LYS A 24 13.56 -6.63 -8.97
C LYS A 24 13.13 -7.46 -10.16
N ASN A 25 12.54 -6.84 -11.20
CA ASN A 25 11.90 -7.52 -12.33
C ASN A 25 10.80 -8.52 -11.92
N ILE A 26 10.11 -8.24 -10.81
CA ILE A 26 8.98 -9.05 -10.32
C ILE A 26 7.68 -8.33 -10.67
N VAL A 27 6.78 -9.03 -11.35
CA VAL A 27 5.41 -8.57 -11.60
C VAL A 27 4.49 -9.24 -10.58
N HIS A 28 3.65 -8.46 -9.89
CA HIS A 28 2.75 -9.01 -8.87
C HIS A 28 1.63 -9.89 -9.46
N PHE A 29 1.21 -9.62 -10.71
CA PHE A 29 0.15 -10.31 -11.48
C PHE A 29 -1.29 -10.25 -10.92
N ASP A 30 -1.49 -9.96 -9.64
CA ASP A 30 -2.82 -9.83 -9.02
C ASP A 30 -2.93 -8.56 -8.15
N LEU A 31 -2.49 -7.41 -8.68
CA LEU A 31 -2.50 -6.15 -7.94
C LEU A 31 -3.94 -5.61 -7.83
N LYS A 32 -4.51 -5.67 -6.63
CA LYS A 32 -5.85 -5.19 -6.27
C LYS A 32 -5.92 -4.84 -4.79
N CYS A 33 -6.92 -4.07 -4.38
CA CYS A 33 -7.07 -3.61 -3.00
C CYS A 33 -7.22 -4.77 -1.98
N ASP A 34 -7.82 -5.89 -2.39
CA ASP A 34 -8.00 -7.09 -1.55
C ASP A 34 -6.66 -7.72 -1.12
N ASN A 35 -5.61 -7.51 -1.91
CA ASN A 35 -4.27 -8.04 -1.64
C ASN A 35 -3.35 -7.04 -0.94
N LEU A 36 -3.85 -5.85 -0.57
CA LEU A 36 -3.09 -4.85 0.18
C LEU A 36 -3.26 -5.07 1.69
N LEU A 37 -2.18 -5.38 2.39
CA LEU A 37 -2.20 -5.63 3.82
C LEU A 37 -2.01 -4.32 4.58
N VAL A 38 -3.12 -3.74 5.04
CA VAL A 38 -3.10 -2.47 5.78
C VAL A 38 -3.07 -2.71 7.30
N ASN A 39 -2.03 -2.20 7.95
CA ASN A 39 -1.93 -2.17 9.40
C ASN A 39 -2.43 -0.81 9.94
N MET A 40 -3.51 -0.87 10.73
CA MET A 40 -4.17 0.30 11.33
C MET A 40 -3.91 0.45 12.85
N ARG A 41 -2.87 -0.20 13.40
CA ARG A 41 -2.53 -0.07 14.84
C ARG A 41 -2.28 1.39 15.25
N ASP A 42 -1.62 2.16 14.38
CA ASP A 42 -1.53 3.61 14.50
C ASP A 42 -2.45 4.26 13.45
N VAL A 43 -3.53 4.89 13.91
CA VAL A 43 -4.54 5.50 13.06
C VAL A 43 -4.01 6.77 12.37
N GLN A 44 -2.98 7.42 12.92
CA GLN A 44 -2.34 8.59 12.33
C GLN A 44 -1.32 8.23 11.26
N ARG A 45 -0.79 7.01 11.33
CA ARG A 45 0.24 6.50 10.42
C ARG A 45 -0.08 5.04 10.01
N PRO A 46 -1.11 4.85 9.17
CA PRO A 46 -1.39 3.54 8.61
C PRO A 46 -0.20 3.06 7.77
N ILE A 47 0.04 1.76 7.75
CA ILE A 47 1.10 1.15 6.95
C ILE A 47 0.46 0.18 5.96
N CYS A 48 0.80 0.29 4.68
CA CYS A 48 0.41 -0.69 3.66
C CYS A 48 1.60 -1.57 3.28
N LYS A 49 1.35 -2.87 3.09
CA LYS A 49 2.34 -3.84 2.64
C LYS A 49 1.78 -4.74 1.54
#